data_AF-S8DU54-F1
#
_entry.id   AF-S8DU54-F1
#
_cell.length_a   1.000
_cell.length_b   1.000
_cell.length_c   1.000
_cell.angle_alpha   90.00
_cell.angle_beta   90.00
_cell.angle_gamma   90.00
#
_symmetry.space_group_name_H-M   'P 1'
#
loop_
_entity.id
_entity.type
_entity.pdbx_description
1 polymer ?
#
loop_
_entity_poly.entity_id
_entity_poly.type
_entity_poly.pdbx_seq_one_letter_code
_entity_poly.pdbx_strand_id
1 'polypeptide(L)'
;MPGMTPEYGDLSVSVVEDHNPKVYTFNSRRACHSPPRLSLAWGRGNTLRVSFLESEECGSGQDQISGGEVVEVNLSNVDGGDVSDAQWRRIAYGSVAPFAMLQSRKNSVNTSKYEKDRWDHVIQYSKEISSLLSSSDPPVTPAIEDPMMILNKVEEPTALKAAWELLVFFYVEKQSKTWIPERLLDWLAEFDCLFSGSLPTVHGKLVDFQEEVVAIKAVENDPKYWEVMSAALAVGWLDVVVKLLRMHGSYFYDQLGTREV
;
A
#
# COMPACT_ATOMS: atom_id res chain seq x y z
N MET A 1 -29.57 -8.45 59.72
CA MET A 1 -28.12 -8.27 59.52
C MET A 1 -27.86 -8.00 58.04
N PRO A 2 -27.18 -6.90 57.68
CA PRO A 2 -27.05 -6.42 56.31
C PRO A 2 -25.82 -7.02 55.62
N GLY A 3 -25.94 -7.30 54.32
CA GLY A 3 -24.82 -7.63 53.43
C GLY A 3 -24.85 -6.68 52.25
N MET A 4 -23.86 -5.79 52.19
CA MET A 4 -23.68 -4.73 51.20
C MET A 4 -23.59 -5.27 49.77
N THR A 5 -24.40 -4.72 48.88
CA THR A 5 -24.15 -4.69 47.43
C THR A 5 -23.04 -3.68 47.14
N PRO A 6 -22.02 -3.99 46.32
CA PRO A 6 -21.14 -2.95 45.81
C PRO A 6 -21.88 -2.18 44.72
N GLU A 7 -21.94 -0.85 44.88
CA GLU A 7 -22.41 0.08 43.87
C GLU A 7 -21.54 -0.04 42.62
N TYR A 8 -22.16 -0.37 41.49
CA TYR A 8 -21.52 -0.30 40.19
C TYR A 8 -21.59 1.16 39.73
N GLY A 9 -20.52 1.90 40.01
CA GLY A 9 -20.30 3.24 39.47
C GLY A 9 -20.26 3.16 37.95
N ASP A 10 -21.23 3.81 37.34
CA ASP A 10 -21.41 3.97 35.90
C ASP A 10 -20.23 4.78 35.33
N LEU A 11 -19.21 4.07 34.83
CA LEU A 11 -18.14 4.68 34.03
C LEU A 11 -18.48 4.43 32.56
N SER A 12 -19.28 5.34 32.01
CA SER A 12 -19.41 5.53 30.58
C SER A 12 -18.03 5.85 29.99
N VAL A 13 -17.39 4.85 29.39
CA VAL A 13 -16.14 5.05 28.64
C VAL A 13 -16.50 5.51 27.24
N SER A 14 -16.39 6.82 27.02
CA SER A 14 -16.34 7.41 25.68
C SER A 14 -15.13 6.83 24.93
N VAL A 15 -15.38 6.21 23.78
CA VAL A 15 -14.35 5.81 22.83
C VAL A 15 -13.78 7.08 22.22
N VAL A 16 -12.66 7.55 22.76
CA VAL A 16 -11.81 8.56 22.13
C VAL A 16 -10.65 7.80 21.50
N GLU A 17 -10.66 7.73 20.18
CA GLU A 17 -9.54 7.37 19.33
C GLU A 17 -8.48 8.46 19.49
N ASP A 18 -7.57 8.26 20.45
CA ASP A 18 -6.40 9.11 20.62
C ASP A 18 -5.19 8.29 20.17
N HIS A 19 -4.48 8.79 19.16
CA HIS A 19 -3.38 8.11 18.47
C HIS A 19 -2.08 8.07 19.28
N ASN A 20 -2.10 8.58 20.52
CA ASN A 20 -0.97 8.54 21.43
C ASN A 20 -1.06 7.32 22.35
N PRO A 21 0.07 6.63 22.63
CA PRO A 21 0.07 5.55 23.60
C PRO A 21 -0.43 6.08 24.94
N LYS A 22 -1.51 5.48 25.47
CA LYS A 22 -2.05 5.87 26.76
C LYS A 22 -1.11 5.35 27.84
N VAL A 23 -0.42 6.27 28.50
CA VAL A 23 0.50 5.99 29.59
C VAL A 23 -0.24 6.17 30.91
N TYR A 24 -0.30 5.11 31.70
CA TYR A 24 -0.82 5.14 33.06
C TYR A 24 0.32 4.93 34.04
N THR A 25 0.51 5.89 34.94
CA THR A 25 1.47 5.76 36.03
C THR A 25 0.82 5.14 37.26
N PHE A 26 1.48 4.17 37.87
CA PHE A 26 1.02 3.52 39.09
C PHE A 26 2.00 3.76 40.22
N ASN A 27 1.51 4.34 41.32
CA ASN A 27 2.29 4.55 42.54
C ASN A 27 2.21 3.28 43.40
N SER A 28 3.30 2.51 43.47
CA SER A 28 3.38 1.37 44.39
C SER A 28 3.70 1.88 45.80
N ARG A 29 2.80 1.66 46.77
CA ARG A 29 3.06 1.93 48.20
C ARG A 29 3.77 0.79 48.93
N ARG A 30 4.31 -0.20 48.23
CA ARG A 30 5.02 -1.33 48.85
C ARG A 30 6.48 -1.36 48.42
N ALA A 31 7.33 -0.96 49.36
CA ALA A 31 8.74 -1.30 49.38
C ALA A 31 8.89 -2.82 49.37
N CYS A 32 9.20 -3.40 48.21
CA CYS A 32 9.69 -4.75 48.12
C CYS A 32 10.72 -4.80 46.99
N HIS A 33 11.98 -5.01 47.37
CA HIS A 33 13.10 -5.20 46.45
C HIS A 33 12.80 -6.38 45.54
N SER A 34 12.47 -6.10 44.30
CA SER A 34 12.31 -7.13 43.27
C SER A 34 12.92 -6.60 41.97
N PRO A 35 13.60 -7.45 41.18
CA PRO A 35 14.21 -7.01 39.93
C PRO A 35 13.15 -6.38 39.02
N PRO A 36 13.51 -5.41 38.17
CA PRO A 36 12.56 -4.73 37.30
C PRO A 36 11.72 -5.77 36.55
N ARG A 37 10.40 -5.67 36.69
CA ARG A 37 9.47 -6.65 36.13
C ARG A 37 8.78 -6.03 34.94
N LEU A 38 9.16 -6.49 33.76
CA LEU A 38 8.37 -6.29 32.55
C LEU A 38 7.23 -7.30 32.55
N SER A 39 6.00 -6.82 32.42
CA SER A 39 4.83 -7.68 32.22
C SER A 39 4.10 -7.26 30.95
N LEU A 40 3.75 -8.25 30.15
CA LEU A 40 3.00 -8.09 28.91
C LEU A 40 1.64 -8.76 29.09
N ALA A 41 0.58 -8.01 28.89
CA ALA A 41 -0.79 -8.52 28.95
C ALA A 41 -1.59 -8.04 27.74
N TRP A 42 -2.40 -8.92 27.19
CA TRP A 42 -3.36 -8.55 26.15
C TRP A 42 -4.51 -7.75 26.76
N GLY A 43 -4.82 -6.61 26.14
CA GLY A 43 -5.98 -5.77 26.45
C GLY A 43 -7.23 -6.24 25.72
N ARG A 44 -8.19 -5.32 25.54
CA ARG A 44 -9.39 -5.58 24.73
C ARG A 44 -9.11 -5.21 23.27
N GLY A 45 -9.48 -6.11 22.35
CA GLY A 45 -9.23 -5.90 20.92
C GLY A 45 -7.75 -6.04 20.57
N ASN A 46 -7.23 -5.12 19.76
CA ASN A 46 -5.84 -5.15 19.25
C ASN A 46 -4.86 -4.38 20.17
N THR A 47 -5.17 -4.26 21.45
CA THR A 47 -4.34 -3.51 22.40
C THR A 47 -3.43 -4.46 23.18
N LEU A 48 -2.15 -4.10 23.25
CA LEU A 48 -1.16 -4.77 24.09
C LEU A 48 -0.78 -3.82 25.23
N ARG A 49 -0.95 -4.28 26.46
CA ARG A 49 -0.56 -3.54 27.65
C ARG A 49 0.82 -4.01 28.10
N VAL A 50 1.77 -3.08 28.08
CA VAL A 50 3.14 -3.28 28.58
C VAL A 50 3.26 -2.55 29.90
N SER A 51 3.42 -3.29 30.99
CA SER A 51 3.68 -2.70 32.30
C SER A 51 5.15 -2.87 32.65
N PHE A 52 5.82 -1.77 32.94
CA PHE A 52 7.17 -1.74 33.47
C PHE A 52 7.13 -1.31 34.93
N LEU A 53 7.53 -2.22 35.82
CA LEU A 53 7.70 -1.92 37.23
C LEU A 53 9.17 -1.68 37.50
N GLU A 54 9.54 -0.42 37.76
CA GLU A 54 10.90 -0.03 38.13
C GLU A 54 11.21 -0.44 39.57
N SER A 55 12.46 -0.87 39.82
CA SER A 55 12.95 -1.19 41.16
C SER A 55 13.70 0.01 41.71
N GLU A 56 13.29 0.53 42.88
CA GLU A 56 14.05 1.59 43.56
C GLU A 56 15.41 1.05 44.05
N GLU A 57 16.50 1.66 43.59
CA GLU A 57 17.80 1.58 44.27
C GLU A 57 17.78 2.52 45.47
N CYS A 58 17.99 1.96 46.66
CA CYS A 58 17.94 2.72 47.91
C CYS A 58 19.21 3.60 48.03
N GLY A 59 19.13 4.84 47.54
CA GLY A 59 20.24 5.79 47.53
C GLY A 59 19.80 7.24 47.73
N SER A 60 19.72 7.65 49.00
CA SER A 60 19.69 9.03 49.52
C SER A 60 18.69 10.04 48.94
N GLY A 61 17.59 10.23 49.68
CA GLY A 61 17.14 11.56 50.12
C GLY A 61 16.64 12.54 49.06
N GLN A 62 15.46 12.28 48.50
CA GLN A 62 14.40 13.27 48.23
C GLN A 62 13.14 12.51 47.79
N ASP A 63 11.95 12.99 48.17
CA ASP A 63 10.63 12.40 47.89
C ASP A 63 10.34 12.26 46.39
N GLN A 64 10.91 11.25 45.74
CA GLN A 64 10.54 10.82 44.40
C GLN A 64 9.96 9.41 44.51
N ILE A 65 8.63 9.35 44.45
CA ILE A 65 7.86 8.12 44.42
C ILE A 65 8.11 7.50 43.04
N SER A 66 9.02 6.52 42.93
CA SER A 66 9.24 5.80 41.67
C SER A 66 8.05 4.88 41.40
N GLY A 67 7.12 5.38 40.58
CA GLY A 67 5.94 4.65 40.11
C GLY A 67 6.23 3.89 38.82
N GLY A 68 5.64 2.70 38.68
CA GLY A 68 5.73 1.92 37.44
C GLY A 68 4.88 2.53 36.33
N GLU A 69 5.29 2.31 35.10
CA GLU A 69 4.63 2.80 33.89
C GLU A 69 3.85 1.67 33.21
N VAL A 70 2.63 1.94 32.79
CA VAL A 70 1.84 1.02 31.96
C VAL A 70 1.52 1.73 30.65
N VAL A 71 2.07 1.20 29.57
CA VAL A 71 1.86 1.69 28.22
C VAL A 71 0.86 0.77 27.52
N GLU A 72 -0.23 1.35 27.04
CA GLU A 72 -1.16 0.64 26.15
C GLU A 72 -0.79 0.95 24.69
N VAL A 73 -0.34 -0.08 23.98
CA VAL A 73 0.06 -0.01 22.58
C VAL A 73 -1.09 -0.57 21.73
N ASN A 74 -1.61 0.23 20.81
CA ASN A 74 -2.55 -0.26 19.82
C ASN A 74 -1.78 -0.86 18.63
N LEU A 75 -1.99 -2.15 18.38
CA LEU A 75 -1.33 -2.88 17.29
C LEU A 75 -2.07 -2.74 15.95
N SER A 76 -3.24 -2.08 15.92
CA SER A 76 -4.06 -2.02 14.72
C SER A 76 -3.55 -1.04 13.67
N ASN A 77 -2.65 -0.12 14.02
CA ASN A 77 -2.21 0.93 13.09
C ASN A 77 -0.70 1.16 13.21
N VAL A 78 0.06 0.45 12.38
CA VAL A 78 1.40 0.89 12.01
C VAL A 78 1.19 1.86 10.86
N ASP A 79 1.46 3.14 11.13
CA ASP A 79 1.17 4.36 10.36
C ASP A 79 1.87 4.43 8.98
N GLY A 80 1.81 3.36 8.20
CA GLY A 80 2.54 3.24 6.93
C GLY A 80 2.03 2.17 6.00
N GLY A 81 0.76 1.75 6.16
CA GLY A 81 0.11 0.86 5.19
C GLY A 81 -0.60 1.67 4.12
N ASP A 82 -0.30 1.41 2.83
CA ASP A 82 -0.93 2.04 1.66
C ASP A 82 -2.46 1.84 1.55
N VAL A 83 -3.07 1.09 2.49
CA VAL A 83 -4.47 0.67 2.44
C VAL A 83 -5.20 1.15 3.68
N SER A 84 -6.21 1.99 3.48
CA SER A 84 -7.05 2.51 4.56
C SER A 84 -7.82 1.39 5.28
N ASP A 85 -8.13 1.58 6.56
CA ASP A 85 -8.98 0.68 7.34
C ASP A 85 -10.33 0.38 6.68
N ALA A 86 -10.93 1.39 6.02
CA ALA A 86 -12.18 1.22 5.30
C ALA A 86 -12.03 0.28 4.08
N GLN A 87 -10.94 0.44 3.33
CA GLN A 87 -10.60 -0.43 2.21
C GLN A 87 -10.27 -1.85 2.67
N TRP A 88 -9.54 -2.02 3.78
CA TRP A 88 -9.30 -3.33 4.39
C TRP A 88 -10.59 -4.03 4.79
N ARG A 89 -11.55 -3.33 5.41
CA ARG A 89 -12.85 -3.90 5.75
C ARG A 89 -13.63 -4.31 4.51
N ARG A 90 -13.62 -3.49 3.45
CA ARG A 90 -14.23 -3.83 2.15
C ARG A 90 -13.62 -5.09 1.56
N ILE A 91 -12.29 -5.20 1.53
CA ILE A 91 -11.59 -6.39 1.00
C ILE A 91 -11.91 -7.63 1.85
N ALA A 92 -11.85 -7.50 3.18
CA ALA A 92 -12.12 -8.61 4.10
C ALA A 92 -13.54 -9.15 3.94
N TYR A 93 -14.56 -8.30 3.96
CA TYR A 93 -15.95 -8.76 3.81
C TYR A 93 -16.30 -9.13 2.36
N GLY A 94 -15.77 -8.39 1.39
CA GLY A 94 -16.02 -8.63 -0.03
C GLY A 94 -15.44 -9.96 -0.52
N SER A 95 -14.30 -10.39 0.02
CA SER A 95 -13.65 -11.64 -0.39
C SER A 95 -14.33 -12.92 0.13
N VAL A 96 -15.19 -12.81 1.15
CA VAL A 96 -15.86 -13.98 1.77
C VAL A 96 -16.74 -14.71 0.77
N ALA A 97 -17.56 -13.99 0.00
CA ALA A 97 -18.49 -14.61 -0.94
C ALA A 97 -17.78 -15.33 -2.11
N PRO A 98 -16.82 -14.70 -2.82
CA PRO A 98 -16.00 -15.38 -3.83
C PRO A 98 -15.29 -16.62 -3.28
N PHE A 99 -14.73 -16.53 -2.06
CA PHE A 99 -14.05 -17.65 -1.42
C PHE A 99 -15.00 -18.80 -1.09
N ALA A 100 -16.16 -18.50 -0.50
CA ALA A 100 -17.17 -19.51 -0.17
C ALA A 100 -17.68 -20.24 -1.43
N MET A 101 -17.88 -19.51 -2.53
CA MET A 101 -18.25 -20.11 -3.82
C MET A 101 -17.17 -21.05 -4.35
N LEU A 102 -15.90 -20.65 -4.28
CA LEU A 102 -14.77 -21.49 -4.71
C LEU A 102 -14.68 -22.77 -3.87
N GLN A 103 -14.82 -22.67 -2.55
CA GLN A 103 -14.81 -23.82 -1.63
C GLN A 103 -16.01 -24.75 -1.84
N SER A 104 -17.21 -24.20 -2.04
CA SER A 104 -18.41 -24.98 -2.32
C SER A 104 -18.25 -25.81 -3.60
N ARG A 105 -17.74 -25.20 -4.67
CA ARG A 105 -17.48 -25.89 -5.94
C ARG A 105 -16.42 -26.99 -5.81
N LYS A 106 -15.39 -26.76 -4.98
CA LYS A 106 -14.39 -27.79 -4.66
C LYS A 106 -15.01 -29.01 -3.98
N ASN A 107 -15.99 -28.80 -3.09
CA ASN A 107 -16.60 -29.86 -2.30
C ASN A 107 -17.80 -30.54 -2.98
N SER A 108 -18.41 -29.92 -4.00
CA SER A 108 -19.63 -30.40 -4.65
C SER A 108 -19.41 -31.28 -5.87
N VAL A 109 -18.20 -31.34 -6.45
CA VAL A 109 -17.97 -31.92 -7.78
C VAL A 109 -17.19 -33.23 -7.69
N ASN A 110 -17.61 -34.24 -8.44
CA ASN A 110 -16.83 -35.46 -8.66
C ASN A 110 -15.41 -35.07 -9.13
N THR A 111 -14.39 -35.55 -8.43
CA THR A 111 -12.97 -35.16 -8.57
C THR A 111 -12.48 -35.09 -10.02
N SER A 112 -12.98 -35.94 -10.91
CA SER A 112 -12.58 -35.99 -12.33
C SER A 112 -13.12 -34.85 -13.21
N LYS A 113 -14.33 -34.33 -12.94
CA LYS A 113 -14.86 -33.15 -13.66
C LYS A 113 -14.30 -31.85 -13.10
N TYR A 114 -14.05 -31.83 -11.79
CA TYR A 114 -13.48 -30.67 -11.11
C TYR A 114 -12.09 -30.33 -11.64
N GLU A 115 -11.21 -31.30 -11.88
CA GLU A 115 -9.84 -31.01 -12.35
C GLU A 115 -9.79 -30.27 -13.69
N LYS A 116 -10.73 -30.53 -14.59
CA LYS A 116 -10.74 -29.91 -15.93
C LYS A 116 -11.11 -28.44 -15.86
N ASP A 117 -12.11 -28.09 -15.04
CA ASP A 117 -12.65 -26.73 -14.93
C ASP A 117 -12.05 -25.97 -13.73
N ARG A 118 -11.17 -26.60 -12.92
CA ARG A 118 -10.61 -26.03 -11.69
C ARG A 118 -9.94 -24.68 -11.94
N TRP A 119 -9.18 -24.56 -13.01
CA TRP A 119 -8.45 -23.34 -13.34
C TRP A 119 -9.38 -22.20 -13.76
N ASP A 120 -10.47 -22.50 -14.47
CA ASP A 120 -11.47 -21.49 -14.84
C ASP A 120 -12.15 -20.89 -13.61
N HIS A 121 -12.44 -21.72 -12.61
CA HIS A 121 -12.98 -21.26 -11.33
C HIS A 121 -11.98 -20.40 -10.54
N VAL A 122 -10.69 -20.75 -10.58
CA VAL A 122 -9.62 -19.96 -9.93
C VAL A 122 -9.42 -18.62 -10.64
N ILE A 123 -9.49 -18.60 -11.98
CA ILE A 123 -9.43 -17.36 -12.79
C ILE A 123 -10.64 -16.47 -12.52
N GLN A 124 -11.83 -17.04 -12.41
CA GLN A 124 -13.02 -16.26 -12.07
C GLN A 124 -12.91 -15.66 -10.66
N TYR A 125 -12.46 -16.45 -9.68
CA TYR A 125 -12.17 -15.97 -8.34
C TYR A 125 -11.12 -14.85 -8.34
N SER A 126 -10.02 -15.01 -9.10
CA SER A 126 -8.95 -14.01 -9.12
C SER A 126 -9.40 -12.68 -9.73
N LYS A 127 -10.31 -12.70 -10.71
CA LYS A 127 -10.96 -11.50 -11.27
C LYS A 127 -11.79 -10.76 -10.22
N GLU A 128 -12.61 -11.50 -9.47
CA GLU A 128 -13.43 -10.93 -8.39
C GLU A 128 -12.55 -10.33 -7.29
N ILE A 129 -11.45 -11.00 -6.92
CA ILE A 129 -10.48 -10.45 -5.96
C ILE A 129 -9.74 -9.23 -6.52
N SER A 130 -9.24 -9.26 -7.75
CA SER A 130 -8.55 -8.11 -8.35
C SER A 130 -9.45 -6.86 -8.41
N SER A 131 -10.75 -7.04 -8.69
CA SER A 131 -11.74 -5.95 -8.63
C SER A 131 -11.97 -5.40 -7.22
N LEU A 132 -11.77 -6.20 -6.16
CA LEU A 132 -11.85 -5.73 -4.78
C LEU A 132 -10.58 -5.00 -4.33
N LEU A 133 -9.43 -5.39 -4.90
CA LEU A 133 -8.12 -4.80 -4.62
C LEU A 133 -7.88 -3.50 -5.37
N SER A 134 -8.55 -3.32 -6.51
CA SER A 134 -8.61 -2.03 -7.19
C SER A 134 -9.31 -1.03 -6.28
N SER A 135 -8.69 0.13 -6.08
CA SER A 135 -9.33 1.25 -5.41
C SER A 135 -10.62 1.61 -6.15
N SER A 136 -11.54 2.22 -5.40
CA SER A 136 -12.90 2.44 -5.88
C SER A 136 -13.07 3.80 -6.53
N ASP A 137 -11.97 4.44 -6.92
CA ASP A 137 -12.05 5.81 -7.40
C ASP A 137 -12.48 5.77 -8.86
N PRO A 138 -13.57 6.46 -9.21
CA PRO A 138 -14.00 6.49 -10.60
C PRO A 138 -12.87 7.09 -11.43
N PRO A 139 -12.58 6.54 -12.63
CA PRO A 139 -11.57 7.11 -13.50
C PRO A 139 -11.92 8.57 -13.75
N VAL A 140 -11.02 9.48 -13.36
CA VAL A 140 -11.11 10.88 -13.74
C VAL A 140 -11.01 10.90 -15.25
N THR A 141 -12.14 11.09 -15.92
CA THR A 141 -12.19 11.24 -17.36
C THR A 141 -11.31 12.43 -17.73
N PRO A 142 -10.23 12.26 -18.51
CA PRO A 142 -9.43 13.41 -18.94
C PRO A 142 -10.24 14.17 -19.97
N ALA A 143 -10.90 15.25 -19.53
CA ALA A 143 -11.44 16.26 -20.42
C ALA A 143 -10.27 17.12 -20.90
N ILE A 144 -9.93 16.93 -22.20
CA ILE A 144 -9.01 17.74 -23.02
C ILE A 144 -7.52 17.48 -22.71
N GLU A 145 -6.90 16.64 -23.53
CA GLU A 145 -5.44 16.44 -23.59
C GLU A 145 -4.74 17.74 -24.02
N ASP A 146 -3.93 18.32 -23.13
CA ASP A 146 -2.95 19.36 -23.47
C ASP A 146 -1.73 18.70 -24.15
N PRO A 147 -1.27 19.17 -25.31
CA PRO A 147 -0.08 18.63 -25.99
C PRO A 147 1.21 18.68 -25.17
N MET A 148 1.29 19.49 -24.09
CA MET A 148 2.42 19.50 -23.15
C MET A 148 2.26 18.55 -21.96
N MET A 149 1.10 17.89 -21.81
CA MET A 149 0.85 16.95 -20.74
C MET A 149 1.31 15.55 -21.15
N ILE A 150 2.47 15.16 -20.63
CA ILE A 150 3.13 13.89 -20.98
C ILE A 150 2.46 12.74 -20.22
N LEU A 151 2.06 12.96 -18.96
CA LEU A 151 1.52 11.94 -18.07
C LEU A 151 0.07 12.24 -17.65
N ASN A 152 -0.80 11.23 -17.77
CA ASN A 152 -2.18 11.29 -17.27
C ASN A 152 -2.20 10.92 -15.79
N LYS A 153 -3.04 11.58 -14.99
CA LYS A 153 -3.29 11.17 -13.60
C LYS A 153 -4.01 9.83 -13.59
N VAL A 154 -3.26 8.75 -13.40
CA VAL A 154 -3.80 7.39 -13.23
C VAL A 154 -4.06 7.17 -11.74
N GLU A 155 -5.12 6.42 -11.44
CA GLU A 155 -5.46 5.95 -10.10
C GLU A 155 -4.23 5.31 -9.44
N GLU A 156 -3.91 5.69 -8.19
CA GLU A 156 -2.74 5.16 -7.49
C GLU A 156 -2.91 3.66 -7.24
N PRO A 157 -2.14 2.80 -7.92
CA PRO A 157 -2.29 1.37 -7.77
C PRO A 157 -1.81 0.93 -6.39
N THR A 158 -2.55 0.03 -5.72
CA THR A 158 -2.13 -0.52 -4.43
C THR A 158 -1.09 -1.64 -4.62
N ALA A 159 -0.05 -1.70 -3.77
CA ALA A 159 0.95 -2.77 -3.77
C ALA A 159 0.35 -4.20 -3.68
N LEU A 160 -0.77 -4.35 -2.97
CA LEU A 160 -1.50 -5.61 -2.87
C LEU A 160 -2.07 -6.05 -4.23
N LYS A 161 -2.63 -5.12 -5.02
CA LYS A 161 -3.11 -5.40 -6.39
C LYS A 161 -1.94 -5.84 -7.27
N ALA A 162 -0.83 -5.10 -7.22
CA ALA A 162 0.37 -5.38 -7.99
C ALA A 162 0.89 -6.80 -7.74
N ALA A 163 1.03 -7.18 -6.45
CA ALA A 163 1.49 -8.51 -6.05
C ALA A 163 0.51 -9.63 -6.46
N TRP A 164 -0.79 -9.37 -6.34
CA TRP A 164 -1.82 -10.33 -6.76
C TRP A 164 -1.77 -10.62 -8.25
N GLU A 165 -1.60 -9.59 -9.09
CA GLU A 165 -1.52 -9.75 -10.54
C GLU A 165 -0.30 -10.56 -10.97
N LEU A 166 0.87 -10.32 -10.37
CA LEU A 166 2.06 -11.16 -10.61
C LEU A 166 1.79 -12.64 -10.28
N LEU A 167 1.12 -12.90 -9.16
CA LEU A 167 0.78 -14.27 -8.75
C LEU A 167 -0.14 -14.93 -9.78
N VAL A 168 -1.13 -14.20 -10.29
CA VAL A 168 -2.02 -14.69 -11.35
C VAL A 168 -1.25 -14.99 -12.63
N PHE A 169 -0.39 -14.08 -13.09
CA PHE A 169 0.37 -14.25 -14.33
C PHE A 169 1.31 -15.45 -14.29
N PHE A 170 2.06 -15.64 -13.21
CA PHE A 170 3.07 -16.71 -13.13
C PHE A 170 2.48 -18.08 -12.80
N TYR A 171 1.44 -18.13 -11.95
CA TYR A 171 0.98 -19.39 -11.35
C TYR A 171 -0.41 -19.86 -11.81
N VAL A 172 -1.28 -18.94 -12.20
CA VAL A 172 -2.67 -19.28 -12.55
C VAL A 172 -2.84 -19.35 -14.07
N GLU A 173 -2.33 -18.36 -14.80
CA GLU A 173 -2.56 -18.22 -16.24
C GLU A 173 -1.54 -19.02 -17.06
N LYS A 174 -1.73 -20.34 -17.17
CA LYS A 174 -0.76 -21.20 -17.89
C LYS A 174 -0.61 -20.87 -19.39
N GLN A 175 -1.60 -20.19 -19.98
CA GLN A 175 -1.64 -19.79 -21.39
C GLN A 175 -0.86 -18.49 -21.68
N SER A 176 -0.51 -17.71 -20.65
CA SER A 176 0.21 -16.45 -20.82
C SER A 176 1.71 -16.64 -21.11
N LYS A 177 2.24 -17.86 -21.06
CA LYS A 177 3.69 -18.16 -21.17
C LYS A 177 4.38 -17.55 -22.38
N THR A 178 3.68 -17.41 -23.50
CA THR A 178 4.24 -16.81 -24.73
C THR A 178 4.22 -15.28 -24.72
N TRP A 179 3.49 -14.65 -23.80
CA TRP A 179 3.26 -13.20 -23.68
C TRP A 179 3.68 -12.66 -22.30
N ILE A 180 4.45 -13.43 -21.52
CA ILE A 180 4.92 -13.00 -20.19
C ILE A 180 5.77 -11.73 -20.30
N PRO A 181 6.74 -11.60 -21.23
CA PRO A 181 7.55 -10.39 -21.32
C PRO A 181 6.70 -9.13 -21.60
N GLU A 182 5.77 -9.21 -22.53
CA GLU A 182 4.88 -8.10 -22.91
C GLU A 182 3.97 -7.71 -21.73
N ARG A 183 3.34 -8.70 -21.08
CA ARG A 183 2.50 -8.42 -19.91
C ARG A 183 3.28 -7.91 -18.71
N LEU A 184 4.53 -8.33 -18.54
CA LEU A 184 5.38 -7.83 -17.49
C LEU A 184 5.77 -6.38 -17.74
N LEU A 185 6.00 -5.99 -18.99
CA LEU A 185 6.22 -4.59 -19.36
C LEU A 185 4.95 -3.75 -19.13
N ASP A 186 3.78 -4.23 -19.56
CA ASP A 186 2.50 -3.55 -19.28
C ASP A 186 2.25 -3.41 -17.75
N TRP A 187 2.59 -4.44 -16.97
CA TRP A 187 2.49 -4.40 -15.51
C TRP A 187 3.49 -3.41 -14.91
N LEU A 188 4.77 -3.43 -15.33
CA LEU A 188 5.76 -2.44 -14.87
C LEU A 188 5.32 -1.02 -15.21
N ALA A 189 4.71 -0.83 -16.38
CA ALA A 189 4.18 0.43 -16.80
C ALA A 189 3.04 0.96 -15.91
N GLU A 190 2.17 0.08 -15.42
CA GLU A 190 1.07 0.44 -14.51
C GLU A 190 1.56 0.67 -13.07
N PHE A 191 2.53 -0.11 -12.60
CA PHE A 191 2.95 -0.15 -11.19
C PHE A 191 4.30 0.53 -10.88
N ASP A 192 4.93 1.23 -11.83
CA ASP A 192 6.23 1.92 -11.63
C ASP A 192 6.23 2.85 -10.40
N CYS A 193 5.11 3.54 -10.15
CA CYS A 193 4.97 4.46 -9.02
C CYS A 193 5.14 3.81 -7.64
N LEU A 194 4.94 2.49 -7.52
CA LEU A 194 5.09 1.74 -6.27
C LEU A 194 6.55 1.48 -5.87
N PHE A 195 7.50 1.64 -6.78
CA PHE A 195 8.91 1.36 -6.52
C PHE A 195 9.65 2.55 -5.89
N SER A 196 8.93 3.52 -5.31
CA SER A 196 9.47 4.71 -4.66
C SER A 196 10.15 4.39 -3.32
N GLY A 197 11.33 3.78 -3.41
CA GLY A 197 12.24 3.56 -2.29
C GLY A 197 13.36 4.60 -2.26
N SER A 198 14.58 4.17 -2.55
CA SER A 198 15.78 5.01 -2.52
C SER A 198 16.09 5.75 -3.82
N LEU A 199 15.44 5.38 -4.91
CA LEU A 199 15.65 5.95 -6.24
C LEU A 199 14.34 6.60 -6.72
N PRO A 200 14.42 7.75 -7.42
CA PRO A 200 13.25 8.34 -8.05
C PRO A 200 12.67 7.38 -9.08
N THR A 201 11.36 7.13 -8.99
CA THR A 201 10.60 6.31 -9.94
C THR A 201 10.67 6.93 -11.33
N VAL A 202 10.44 6.14 -12.38
CA VAL A 202 10.42 6.68 -13.75
C VAL A 202 9.29 7.69 -13.89
N HIS A 203 8.15 7.44 -13.24
CA HIS A 203 7.07 8.39 -13.06
C HIS A 203 7.56 9.70 -12.43
N GLY A 204 8.27 9.65 -11.30
CA GLY A 204 8.80 10.83 -10.61
C GLY A 204 9.75 11.64 -11.51
N LYS A 205 10.70 10.97 -12.16
CA LYS A 205 11.62 11.62 -13.11
C LYS A 205 10.88 12.30 -14.27
N LEU A 206 9.81 11.70 -14.75
CA LEU A 206 9.01 12.26 -15.85
C LEU A 206 8.21 13.49 -15.41
N VAL A 207 7.65 13.47 -14.20
CA VAL A 207 6.95 14.63 -13.62
C VAL A 207 7.90 15.79 -13.39
N ASP A 208 9.05 15.53 -12.76
CA ASP A 208 10.10 16.54 -12.53
C ASP A 208 10.56 17.16 -13.86
N PHE A 209 10.78 16.32 -14.88
CA PHE A 209 11.16 16.79 -16.20
C PHE A 209 10.06 17.61 -16.87
N GLN A 210 8.78 17.21 -16.73
CA GLN A 210 7.66 17.96 -17.32
C GLN A 210 7.59 19.40 -16.79
N GLU A 211 7.89 19.63 -15.51
CA GLU A 211 7.98 20.99 -14.95
C GLU A 211 9.15 21.80 -15.55
N GLU A 212 10.28 21.15 -15.79
CA GLU A 212 11.49 21.79 -16.32
C GLU A 212 11.43 22.04 -17.83
N VAL A 213 10.72 21.21 -18.60
CA VAL A 213 10.64 21.27 -20.08
C VAL A 213 10.15 22.64 -20.58
N VAL A 214 9.26 23.31 -19.84
CA VAL A 214 8.74 24.64 -20.22
C VAL A 214 9.85 25.70 -20.28
N ALA A 215 10.94 25.53 -19.52
CA ALA A 215 12.06 26.47 -19.48
C ALA A 215 13.16 26.17 -20.52
N ILE A 216 13.16 24.97 -21.13
CA ILE A 216 14.24 24.49 -21.98
C ILE A 216 13.98 24.87 -23.44
N LYS A 217 14.95 25.57 -24.07
CA LYS A 217 14.86 25.96 -25.50
C LYS A 217 15.19 24.84 -26.49
N ALA A 218 16.11 23.95 -26.12
CA ALA A 218 16.61 22.88 -26.98
C ALA A 218 16.74 21.62 -26.12
N VAL A 219 15.72 20.78 -26.18
CA VAL A 219 15.50 19.66 -25.26
C VAL A 219 16.59 18.60 -25.41
N GLU A 220 17.12 18.42 -26.62
CA GLU A 220 18.17 17.44 -26.93
C GLU A 220 19.53 17.70 -26.27
N ASN A 221 19.79 18.94 -25.85
CA ASN A 221 21.06 19.32 -25.20
C ASN A 221 21.04 19.06 -23.69
N ASP A 222 19.87 18.77 -23.13
CA ASP A 222 19.75 18.45 -21.71
C ASP A 222 20.07 16.95 -21.47
N PRO A 223 21.04 16.60 -20.62
CA PRO A 223 21.28 15.20 -20.25
C PRO A 223 20.05 14.54 -19.62
N LYS A 224 19.21 15.28 -18.90
CA LYS A 224 17.99 14.76 -18.25
C LYS A 224 16.98 14.24 -19.27
N TYR A 225 16.90 14.85 -20.46
CA TYR A 225 16.01 14.39 -21.52
C TYR A 225 16.33 12.96 -21.97
N TRP A 226 17.62 12.66 -22.17
CA TRP A 226 18.06 11.32 -22.57
C TRP A 226 17.91 10.31 -21.43
N GLU A 227 18.14 10.74 -20.18
CA GLU A 227 17.91 9.92 -19.00
C GLU A 227 16.43 9.53 -18.88
N VAL A 228 15.52 10.50 -18.98
CA VAL A 228 14.07 10.29 -18.90
C VAL A 228 13.57 9.43 -20.06
N MET A 229 14.06 9.66 -21.29
CA MET A 229 13.74 8.84 -22.45
C MET A 229 14.19 7.39 -22.28
N SER A 230 15.42 7.16 -21.81
CA SER A 230 15.93 5.80 -21.57
C SER A 230 15.22 5.09 -20.42
N ALA A 231 14.84 5.83 -19.37
CA ALA A 231 14.05 5.31 -18.26
C ALA A 231 12.63 4.91 -18.71
N ALA A 232 11.95 5.76 -19.48
CA ALA A 232 10.64 5.45 -20.05
C ALA A 232 10.69 4.24 -21.00
N LEU A 233 11.75 4.12 -21.80
CA LEU A 233 11.98 2.94 -22.65
C LEU A 233 12.19 1.65 -21.84
N ALA A 234 12.94 1.71 -20.74
CA ALA A 234 13.21 0.55 -19.89
C ALA A 234 11.94 0.00 -19.21
N VAL A 235 10.98 0.88 -18.90
CA VAL A 235 9.66 0.51 -18.33
C VAL A 235 8.66 0.09 -19.41
N GLY A 236 8.93 0.40 -20.68
CA GLY A 236 8.04 0.06 -21.79
C GLY A 236 6.98 1.13 -22.11
N TRP A 237 7.14 2.36 -21.62
CA TRP A 237 6.24 3.49 -21.90
C TRP A 237 6.45 4.05 -23.31
N LEU A 238 6.17 3.25 -24.33
CA LEU A 238 6.43 3.60 -25.72
C LEU A 238 5.66 4.85 -26.17
N ASP A 239 4.42 5.04 -25.72
CA ASP A 239 3.63 6.22 -26.05
C ASP A 239 4.27 7.52 -25.53
N VAL A 240 4.79 7.47 -24.30
CA VAL A 240 5.55 8.58 -23.69
C VAL A 240 6.84 8.83 -24.46
N VAL A 241 7.57 7.78 -24.82
CA VAL A 241 8.82 7.89 -25.58
C VAL A 241 8.56 8.50 -26.96
N VAL A 242 7.48 8.13 -27.64
CA VAL A 242 7.09 8.74 -28.91
C VAL A 242 6.75 10.21 -28.73
N LYS A 243 6.05 10.59 -27.65
CA LYS A 243 5.80 12.01 -27.33
C LYS A 243 7.11 12.77 -27.07
N LEU A 244 8.03 12.20 -26.28
CA LEU A 244 9.36 12.77 -26.03
C LEU A 244 10.15 12.97 -27.33
N LEU A 245 10.18 11.97 -28.21
CA LEU A 245 10.84 12.05 -29.51
C LEU A 245 10.26 13.15 -30.40
N ARG A 246 8.93 13.37 -30.37
CA ARG A 246 8.29 14.45 -31.14
C ARG A 246 8.69 15.84 -30.66
N MET A 247 9.18 15.99 -29.43
CA MET A 247 9.74 17.25 -28.92
C MET A 247 11.19 17.48 -29.38
N HIS A 248 11.84 16.51 -30.00
CA HIS A 248 13.19 16.68 -30.52
C HIS A 248 13.20 17.72 -31.66
N GLY A 249 14.21 18.60 -31.69
CA GLY A 249 14.29 19.69 -32.67
C GLY A 249 14.19 19.26 -34.15
N SER A 250 14.54 18.01 -34.47
CA SER A 250 14.38 17.45 -35.82
C SER A 250 12.92 17.27 -36.27
N TYR A 251 11.97 17.21 -35.34
CA TYR A 251 10.53 17.12 -35.64
C TYR A 251 9.86 18.50 -35.68
N PHE A 252 10.47 19.53 -35.08
CA PHE A 252 9.98 20.92 -35.12
C PHE A 252 10.26 21.59 -36.46
N TYR A 253 11.34 21.21 -37.13
CA TYR A 253 11.60 21.60 -38.50
C TYR A 253 11.07 20.50 -39.41
N ASP A 254 9.97 20.78 -40.10
CA ASP A 254 9.40 19.97 -41.18
C ASP A 254 10.46 19.68 -42.27
N GLN A 255 11.32 18.68 -42.03
CA GLN A 255 12.39 18.24 -42.94
C GLN A 255 11.87 17.26 -44.01
N LEU A 256 10.55 17.14 -44.18
CA LEU A 256 9.98 16.42 -45.32
C LEU A 256 9.88 17.30 -46.58
N GLY A 257 10.18 18.60 -46.49
CA GLY A 257 10.01 19.56 -47.60
C GLY A 257 11.14 19.69 -48.64
N THR A 258 12.30 19.05 -48.49
CA THR A 258 13.44 19.28 -49.44
C THR A 258 14.23 18.02 -49.81
N ARG A 259 13.60 16.85 -49.91
CA ARG A 259 14.23 15.63 -50.47
C ARG A 259 13.65 15.20 -51.83
N GLU A 260 13.11 16.13 -52.59
CA GLU A 260 12.83 15.95 -54.02
C GLU A 260 13.44 17.11 -54.81
N VAL A 261 14.68 16.93 -55.28
CA VAL A 261 15.24 17.56 -56.49
C VAL A 261 16.03 16.50 -57.23
#